data_AF-A0A7W6E0J4-F1
#
_entry.id   AF-A0A7W6E0J4-F1
#
_cell.length_a   1.000
_cell.length_b   1.000
_cell.length_c   1.000
_cell.angle_alpha   90.00
_cell.angle_beta   90.00
_cell.angle_gamma   90.00
#
_symmetry.space_group_name_H-M   'P 1'
#
loop_
_entity.id
_entity.type
_entity.pdbx_description
1 polymer ?
#
loop_
_entity_poly.entity_id
_entity_poly.type
_entity_poly.pdbx_seq_one_letter_code
_entity_poly.pdbx_strand_id
1 'polypeptide(L)'
;MNSSPHIIDVMLGLFGASLVAILTMYVGGQFFDWDITHDKPVWLGLFVYFAYGGLMAAIVSICALLLWVILCWKKSSIGWWIPPVLGSILIGGLMGIAVNMAYFIFGLVTGFCAGLTFWLISVGRKNRVFLMFKN
;
A
#
# COMPACT_ATOMS: atom_id res chain seq x y z
N MET A 1 3.42 1.20 28.48
CA MET A 1 2.69 0.05 27.90
C MET A 1 3.31 -0.32 26.56
N ASN A 2 4.00 -1.46 26.52
CA ASN A 2 4.59 -2.03 25.31
C ASN A 2 3.46 -2.57 24.41
N SER A 3 3.00 -1.76 23.46
CA SER A 3 2.02 -2.19 22.46
C SER A 3 2.73 -2.43 21.15
N SER A 4 3.35 -3.59 21.07
CA SER A 4 3.80 -4.17 19.82
C SER A 4 2.58 -4.51 18.96
N PRO A 5 2.62 -4.24 17.65
CA PRO A 5 1.51 -4.56 16.78
C PRO A 5 1.33 -6.08 16.69
N HIS A 6 0.10 -6.55 16.90
CA HIS A 6 -0.19 -7.98 16.80
C HIS A 6 -0.22 -8.38 15.33
N ILE A 7 -0.01 -9.68 15.05
CA ILE A 7 -0.11 -10.23 13.70
C ILE A 7 -1.47 -9.90 13.07
N ILE A 8 -2.53 -9.89 13.86
CA ILE A 8 -3.88 -9.52 13.41
C ILE A 8 -3.92 -8.06 12.93
N ASP A 9 -3.30 -7.12 13.66
CA ASP A 9 -3.24 -5.71 13.27
C ASP A 9 -2.44 -5.51 11.97
N VAL A 10 -1.37 -6.28 11.80
CA VAL A 10 -0.58 -6.30 10.56
C VAL A 10 -1.41 -6.84 9.40
N MET A 11 -2.13 -7.94 9.57
CA MET A 11 -3.01 -8.50 8.54
C MET A 11 -4.14 -7.52 8.17
N LEU A 12 -4.75 -6.86 9.15
CA LEU A 12 -5.76 -5.82 8.91
C LEU A 12 -5.15 -4.61 8.19
N GLY A 13 -3.92 -4.22 8.53
CA GLY A 13 -3.21 -3.14 7.86
C GLY A 13 -2.88 -3.47 6.40
N LEU A 14 -2.47 -4.71 6.12
CA LEU A 14 -2.22 -5.18 4.75
C LEU A 14 -3.52 -5.18 3.94
N PHE A 15 -4.62 -5.66 4.54
CA PHE A 15 -5.93 -5.67 3.91
C PHE A 15 -6.44 -4.24 3.61
N GLY A 16 -6.33 -3.33 4.59
CA GLY A 16 -6.70 -1.92 4.42
C GLY A 16 -5.87 -1.22 3.34
N ALA A 17 -4.55 -1.42 3.34
CA ALA A 17 -3.66 -0.87 2.32
C ALA A 17 -3.97 -1.43 0.92
N SER A 18 -4.31 -2.72 0.84
CA SER A 18 -4.72 -3.38 -0.40
C SER A 18 -6.02 -2.81 -0.96
N LEU A 19 -7.03 -2.62 -0.10
CA LEU A 19 -8.29 -1.98 -0.49
C LEU A 19 -8.07 -0.55 -0.98
N VAL A 20 -7.25 0.24 -0.27
CA VAL A 20 -6.92 1.61 -0.69
C VAL A 20 -6.21 1.61 -2.05
N ALA A 21 -5.25 0.71 -2.27
CA ALA A 21 -4.56 0.59 -3.56
C ALA A 21 -5.53 0.22 -4.70
N ILE A 22 -6.41 -0.78 -4.51
CA ILE A 22 -7.39 -1.20 -5.52
C ILE A 22 -8.39 -0.08 -5.82
N LEU A 23 -8.95 0.56 -4.80
CA LEU A 23 -9.90 1.66 -4.97
C LEU A 23 -9.26 2.86 -5.67
N THR A 24 -8.03 3.21 -5.28
CA THR A 24 -7.31 4.32 -5.91
C THR A 24 -7.00 4.00 -7.37
N MET A 25 -6.57 2.77 -7.70
CA MET A 25 -6.37 2.34 -9.08
C MET A 25 -7.65 2.36 -9.91
N TYR A 26 -8.77 1.94 -9.34
CA TYR A 26 -10.07 2.01 -10.01
C TYR A 26 -10.45 3.47 -10.32
N VAL A 27 -10.33 4.36 -9.33
CA VAL A 27 -10.61 5.78 -9.50
C VAL A 27 -9.66 6.40 -10.53
N GLY A 28 -8.36 6.16 -10.44
CA GLY A 28 -7.37 6.62 -11.41
C GLY A 28 -7.67 6.14 -12.82
N GLY A 29 -8.05 4.88 -12.96
CA GLY A 29 -8.47 4.29 -14.22
C GLY A 29 -9.63 5.02 -14.92
N GLN A 30 -10.59 5.54 -14.15
CA GLN A 30 -11.71 6.34 -14.70
C GLN A 30 -11.28 7.73 -15.18
N PHE A 31 -10.26 8.34 -14.58
CA PHE A 31 -9.85 9.71 -14.90
C PHE A 31 -8.81 9.82 -16.01
N PHE A 32 -8.03 8.76 -16.23
CA PHE A 32 -6.84 8.82 -17.06
C PHE A 32 -6.86 7.81 -18.23
N ASP A 33 -7.95 7.06 -18.43
CA ASP A 33 -8.14 6.16 -19.58
C ASP A 33 -6.98 5.17 -19.78
N TRP A 34 -6.46 4.61 -18.70
CA TRP A 34 -5.20 3.88 -18.71
C TRP A 34 -5.19 2.65 -19.63
N ASP A 35 -6.27 1.88 -19.63
CA ASP A 35 -6.32 0.58 -20.32
C ASP A 35 -7.70 0.23 -20.89
N ILE A 36 -8.77 0.84 -20.37
CA ILE A 36 -10.14 0.55 -20.77
C ILE A 36 -10.81 1.83 -21.22
N THR A 37 -11.03 1.91 -22.51
CA THR A 37 -11.80 2.96 -23.16
C THR A 37 -13.21 3.05 -22.54
N HIS A 38 -13.72 4.27 -22.33
CA HIS A 38 -15.01 4.56 -21.69
C HIS A 38 -16.23 3.81 -22.28
N ASP A 39 -16.12 3.32 -23.52
CA ASP A 39 -17.12 2.54 -24.26
C ASP A 39 -17.20 1.05 -23.84
N LYS A 40 -16.31 0.57 -22.97
CA LYS A 40 -16.37 -0.79 -22.44
C LYS A 40 -17.27 -0.89 -21.20
N PRO A 41 -17.88 -2.07 -20.97
CA PRO A 41 -18.76 -2.24 -19.84
C PRO A 41 -18.03 -2.15 -18.49
N VAL A 42 -18.67 -1.49 -17.52
CA VAL A 42 -18.11 -1.13 -16.20
C VAL A 42 -17.54 -2.33 -15.42
N TRP A 43 -18.13 -3.51 -15.55
CA TRP A 43 -17.66 -4.73 -14.88
C TRP A 43 -16.31 -5.22 -15.41
N LEU A 44 -16.01 -5.01 -16.69
CA LEU A 44 -14.70 -5.34 -17.27
C LEU A 44 -13.63 -4.38 -16.73
N GLY A 45 -13.99 -3.10 -16.62
CA GLY A 45 -13.23 -2.08 -15.88
C GLY A 45 -12.86 -2.55 -14.48
N LEU A 46 -13.89 -2.85 -13.69
CA LEU A 46 -13.74 -3.35 -12.32
C LEU A 46 -12.82 -4.57 -12.26
N PHE A 47 -13.00 -5.57 -13.13
CA PHE A 47 -12.19 -6.79 -13.10
C PHE A 47 -10.71 -6.53 -13.39
N VAL A 48 -10.41 -5.73 -14.42
CA VAL A 48 -9.03 -5.39 -14.80
C VAL A 48 -8.36 -4.56 -13.71
N TYR A 49 -9.04 -3.55 -13.16
CA TYR A 49 -8.50 -2.76 -12.05
C TYR A 49 -8.39 -3.56 -10.75
N PHE A 50 -9.22 -4.58 -10.53
CA PHE A 50 -9.05 -5.50 -9.41
C PHE A 50 -7.84 -6.42 -9.61
N ALA A 51 -7.57 -6.87 -10.84
CA ALA A 51 -6.42 -7.70 -11.16
C ALA A 51 -5.11 -6.90 -11.06
N TYR A 52 -5.02 -5.73 -11.68
CA TYR A 52 -3.85 -4.85 -11.61
C TYR A 52 -3.67 -4.24 -10.22
N GLY A 53 -4.76 -3.74 -9.63
CA GLY A 53 -4.75 -3.22 -8.26
C GLY A 53 -4.41 -4.30 -7.24
N GLY A 54 -4.89 -5.53 -7.44
CA GLY A 54 -4.56 -6.70 -6.63
C GLY A 54 -3.10 -7.12 -6.75
N LEU A 55 -2.53 -7.10 -7.96
CA LEU A 55 -1.10 -7.35 -8.18
C LEU A 55 -0.24 -6.29 -7.45
N MET A 56 -0.58 -5.01 -7.60
CA MET A 56 0.11 -3.92 -6.92
C MET A 56 -0.04 -4.02 -5.39
N ALA A 57 -1.25 -4.33 -4.91
CA ALA A 57 -1.53 -4.55 -3.51
C ALA A 57 -0.72 -5.73 -2.94
N ALA A 58 -0.54 -6.81 -3.70
CA ALA A 58 0.30 -7.95 -3.30
C ALA A 58 1.77 -7.53 -3.16
N ILE A 59 2.33 -6.80 -4.13
CA ILE A 59 3.71 -6.30 -4.07
C ILE A 59 3.89 -5.39 -2.84
N VAL A 60 3.00 -4.42 -2.65
CA VAL A 60 3.02 -3.51 -1.50
C VAL A 60 2.90 -4.28 -0.19
N SER A 61 2.04 -5.30 -0.14
CA SER A 61 1.85 -6.14 1.03
C SER A 61 3.10 -6.95 1.38
N ILE A 62 3.78 -7.53 0.38
CA ILE A 62 5.05 -8.24 0.56
C ILE A 62 6.13 -7.28 1.08
N CYS A 63 6.26 -6.10 0.47
CA CYS A 63 7.23 -5.09 0.91
C CYS A 63 6.95 -4.60 2.34
N ALA A 64 5.69 -4.36 2.68
CA ALA A 64 5.28 -3.93 4.02
C ALA A 64 5.55 -5.03 5.08
N LEU A 65 5.28 -6.30 4.74
CA LEU A 65 5.64 -7.45 5.56
C LEU A 65 7.15 -7.55 5.77
N LEU A 66 7.95 -7.45 4.71
CA LEU A 66 9.41 -7.49 4.80
C LEU A 66 9.95 -6.35 5.67
N LEU A 67 9.46 -5.12 5.48
CA LEU A 67 9.82 -3.97 6.30
C LEU A 67 9.49 -4.22 7.77
N TRP A 68 8.30 -4.74 8.05
CA TRP A 68 7.87 -5.08 9.40
C TRP A 68 8.75 -6.18 10.04
N VAL A 69 9.08 -7.24 9.29
CA VAL A 69 9.98 -8.31 9.76
C VAL A 69 11.37 -7.76 10.09
N ILE A 70 11.95 -6.94 9.21
CA ILE A 70 13.25 -6.29 9.42
C ILE A 70 13.20 -5.38 10.66
N LEU A 71 12.12 -4.62 10.82
CA LEU A 71 11.93 -3.74 11.96
C LEU A 71 11.87 -4.48 13.29
N CYS A 72 11.10 -5.56 13.32
CA CYS A 72 11.00 -6.43 14.47
C CYS A 72 12.36 -7.08 14.79
N TRP A 73 13.12 -7.49 13.78
CA TRP A 73 14.44 -8.10 13.97
C TRP A 73 15.47 -7.12 14.53
N LYS A 74 15.54 -5.90 13.97
CA LYS A 74 16.46 -4.86 14.45
C LYS A 74 16.03 -4.17 15.75
N LYS A 75 14.83 -4.44 16.26
CA LYS A 75 14.26 -3.78 17.46
C LYS A 75 14.34 -2.24 17.35
N SER A 76 14.21 -1.72 16.13
CA SER A 76 14.43 -0.30 15.83
C SER A 76 13.11 0.47 15.82
N SER A 77 13.15 1.72 16.28
CA SER A 77 12.04 2.66 16.14
C SER A 77 12.10 3.33 14.79
N ILE A 78 11.03 3.23 14.01
CA ILE A 78 10.87 3.97 12.76
C ILE A 78 9.78 5.02 12.93
N GLY A 79 10.03 6.22 12.40
CA GLY A 79 9.04 7.28 12.33
C GLY A 79 7.87 6.90 11.42
N TRP A 80 6.67 7.33 11.78
CA TRP A 80 5.43 7.03 11.07
C TRP A 80 5.37 7.48 9.60
N TRP A 81 6.31 8.34 9.18
CA TRP A 81 6.45 8.82 7.80
C TRP A 81 7.20 7.85 6.88
N ILE A 82 8.03 6.94 7.41
CA ILE A 82 8.85 6.06 6.57
C ILE A 82 8.01 5.10 5.71
N PRO A 83 6.98 4.42 6.23
CA PRO A 83 6.14 3.53 5.42
C PRO A 83 5.36 4.25 4.30
N PRO A 84 4.73 5.42 4.53
CA PRO A 84 4.16 6.22 3.45
C PRO A 84 5.20 6.60 2.38
N VAL A 85 6.40 7.04 2.79
CA VAL A 85 7.46 7.42 1.86
C VAL A 85 7.95 6.22 1.04
N LEU A 86 8.19 5.08 1.69
CA LEU A 86 8.58 3.84 1.01
C LEU A 86 7.49 3.36 0.05
N GLY A 87 6.22 3.38 0.49
CA GLY A 87 5.08 3.04 -0.36
C GLY A 87 4.98 3.95 -1.58
N SER A 88 5.18 5.25 -1.40
CA SER A 88 5.20 6.24 -2.48
C SER A 88 6.29 5.93 -3.50
N ILE A 89 7.53 5.72 -3.04
CA ILE A 89 8.67 5.45 -3.92
C ILE A 89 8.46 4.14 -4.68
N LEU A 90 7.94 3.10 -4.02
CA LEU A 90 7.69 1.80 -4.63
C LEU A 90 6.59 1.88 -5.70
N ILE A 91 5.40 2.36 -5.35
CA ILE A 91 4.28 2.43 -6.30
C ILE A 91 4.53 3.50 -7.36
N GLY A 92 5.00 4.68 -6.97
CA GLY A 92 5.36 5.76 -7.89
C GLY A 92 6.46 5.35 -8.86
N GLY A 93 7.51 4.69 -8.38
CA GLY A 93 8.57 4.14 -9.22
C GLY A 93 8.06 3.10 -10.22
N LEU A 94 7.20 2.18 -9.76
CA LEU A 94 6.56 1.17 -10.60
C LEU A 94 5.65 1.76 -11.68
N MET A 95 4.88 2.81 -11.35
CA MET A 95 3.92 3.40 -12.29
C MET A 95 4.53 4.45 -13.22
N GLY A 96 5.62 5.10 -12.81
CA GLY A 96 5.99 6.39 -13.40
C GLY A 96 7.31 6.46 -14.16
N ILE A 97 8.24 5.53 -13.98
CA ILE A 97 9.56 5.66 -14.63
C ILE A 97 9.50 5.41 -16.16
N ALA A 98 8.46 4.72 -16.65
CA ALA A 98 8.42 4.26 -18.05
C ALA A 98 7.31 4.87 -18.94
N VAL A 99 6.32 5.60 -18.40
CA VAL A 99 5.05 5.85 -19.13
C VAL A 99 4.62 7.34 -19.22
N ASN A 100 4.44 8.05 -18.10
CA ASN A 100 4.05 9.48 -18.08
C ASN A 100 4.24 10.06 -16.67
N MET A 101 4.51 11.37 -16.58
CA MET A 101 4.63 12.11 -15.33
C MET A 101 3.32 12.12 -14.51
N ALA A 102 2.16 12.07 -15.17
CA ALA A 102 0.87 11.94 -14.49
C ALA A 102 0.73 10.60 -13.72
N TYR A 103 1.14 9.47 -14.33
CA TYR A 103 1.16 8.16 -13.68
C TYR A 103 2.14 8.11 -12.50
N PHE A 104 3.29 8.77 -12.64
CA PHE A 104 4.27 8.88 -11.57
C PHE A 104 3.67 9.57 -10.35
N ILE A 105 3.08 10.76 -10.53
CA ILE A 105 2.46 11.52 -9.43
C ILE A 105 1.31 10.73 -8.81
N PHE A 106 0.48 10.10 -9.64
CA PHE A 106 -0.62 9.27 -9.16
C PHE A 106 -0.12 8.06 -8.34
N GLY A 107 0.91 7.38 -8.83
CA GLY A 107 1.54 6.27 -8.13
C GLY A 107 2.19 6.69 -6.80
N LEU A 108 2.82 7.87 -6.74
CA LEU A 108 3.34 8.44 -5.49
C LEU A 108 2.21 8.65 -4.47
N VAL A 109 1.09 9.28 -4.88
CA VAL A 109 -0.05 9.53 -4.00
C VAL A 109 -0.70 8.23 -3.54
N THR A 110 -0.88 7.28 -4.46
CA THR A 110 -1.45 5.96 -4.15
C THR A 110 -0.58 5.20 -3.15
N GLY A 111 0.73 5.19 -3.38
CA GLY A 111 1.72 4.57 -2.49
C GLY A 111 1.77 5.23 -1.12
N PHE A 112 1.66 6.56 -1.09
CA PHE A 112 1.57 7.32 0.17
C PHE A 112 0.34 6.91 0.97
N CYS A 113 -0.84 6.90 0.35
CA CYS A 113 -2.10 6.56 0.99
C CYS A 113 -2.14 5.11 1.47
N ALA A 114 -1.65 4.16 0.65
CA ALA A 114 -1.57 2.75 1.01
C ALA A 114 -0.59 2.52 2.17
N GLY A 115 0.61 3.11 2.11
CA GLY A 115 1.62 3.02 3.17
C GLY A 115 1.18 3.66 4.48
N LEU A 116 0.47 4.79 4.40
CA LEU A 116 -0.14 5.45 5.56
C LEU A 116 -1.23 4.60 6.19
N THR A 117 -2.13 4.03 5.37
CA THR A 117 -3.21 3.16 5.83
C THR A 117 -2.66 1.91 6.52
N PHE A 118 -1.67 1.26 5.89
CA PHE A 118 -0.97 0.13 6.50
C PHE A 118 -0.43 0.51 7.88
N TRP A 119 0.33 1.60 7.97
CA TRP A 119 0.98 1.98 9.23
C TRP A 119 0.00 2.38 10.33
N LEU A 120 -1.04 3.14 9.99
CA LEU A 120 -2.06 3.58 10.94
C LEU A 120 -2.83 2.40 11.55
N ILE A 121 -3.14 1.38 10.74
CA ILE A 121 -3.88 0.20 11.20
C ILE A 121 -2.95 -0.78 11.91
N SER A 122 -1.77 -1.05 11.36
CA SER A 122 -0.86 -2.07 11.90
C SER A 122 -0.11 -1.58 13.13
N VAL A 123 0.51 -0.40 13.10
CA VAL A 123 1.41 0.10 14.15
C VAL A 123 0.79 1.27 14.94
N GLY A 124 -0.14 2.00 14.34
CA GLY A 124 -0.70 3.22 14.89
C GLY A 124 0.33 4.35 14.97
N ARG A 125 0.05 5.38 15.78
CA ARG A 125 0.95 6.54 15.99
C ARG A 125 2.20 6.21 16.83
N LYS A 126 2.44 4.95 17.22
CA LYS A 126 3.50 4.61 18.18
C LYS A 126 4.82 4.30 17.46
N ASN A 127 5.90 4.86 17.98
CA ASN A 127 7.23 4.84 17.33
C ASN A 127 8.03 3.53 17.49
N ARG A 128 7.55 2.52 18.23
CA ARG A 128 8.32 1.27 18.45
C ARG A 128 7.52 0.04 18.02
N VAL A 129 8.12 -0.77 17.15
CA VAL A 129 7.57 -2.02 16.62
C VAL A 129 8.35 -3.20 17.23
N PHE A 130 7.66 -4.17 17.83
CA PHE A 130 8.25 -5.43 18.26
C PHE A 130 7.36 -6.60 17.84
N LEU A 131 7.93 -7.78 17.62
CA LEU A 131 7.20 -9.03 17.41
C LEU A 131 6.71 -9.54 18.77
N MET A 132 5.39 -9.64 18.97
CA MET A 132 4.80 -10.22 20.17
C MET A 132 3.81 -11.32 19.74
N PHE A 133 4.16 -12.57 20.02
CA PHE A 133 3.25 -13.71 19.85
C PHE A 133 2.29 -13.73 21.05
N LYS A 134 0.98 -13.79 20.79
CA LYS A 134 -0.03 -13.86 21.84
C LYS A 134 -0.01 -15.28 22.41
N ASN A 135 0.34 -15.41 23.70
CA ASN A 135 0.07 -16.63 24.47
C ASN A 135 -1.40 -16.68 24.86
#